data_AF-A0A7S9TQC8-F1
#
_entry.id   AF-A0A7S9TQC8-F1
#
_cell.length_a   1.000
_cell.length_b   1.000
_cell.length_c   1.000
_cell.angle_alpha   90.00
_cell.angle_beta   90.00
_cell.angle_gamma   90.00
#
_symmetry.space_group_name_H-M   'P 1'
#
loop_
_entity.id
_entity.type
_entity.pdbx_description
1 polymer ?
#
loop_
_entity_poly.entity_id
_entity_poly.type
_entity_poly.pdbx_seq_one_letter_code
_entity_poly.pdbx_strand_id
1 'polypeptide(L)'
;EEPEKREFLVDSQGICDVLSEGIGTPKVLGISLNIDEIGELYLHEDAFTRMRNLRFLKIYTIHGFIREVKLQLHENFDYLLPKLILLHWDEYPMRCLPSKFRPENLVRLIMKYSKLEKLWEGIV
;
A
#
# COMPACT_ATOMS: atom_id res chain seq x y z
N GLU A 1 18.05 7.76 -12.30
CA GLU A 1 18.13 6.68 -11.30
C GLU A 1 16.80 5.95 -11.30
N GLU A 2 16.82 4.62 -11.43
CA GLU A 2 15.61 3.80 -11.50
C GLU A 2 14.82 3.88 -10.17
N PRO A 3 13.48 3.95 -10.19
CA PRO A 3 12.69 4.17 -8.98
C PRO A 3 12.94 3.13 -7.88
N GLU A 4 12.97 1.84 -8.20
CA GLU A 4 13.12 0.72 -7.26
C GLU A 4 14.47 0.67 -6.54
N LYS A 5 15.47 1.43 -7.03
CA LYS A 5 16.78 1.60 -6.39
C LYS A 5 16.80 2.69 -5.33
N ARG A 6 15.70 3.43 -5.12
CA ARG A 6 15.61 4.51 -4.13
C ARG A 6 15.09 4.00 -2.80
N GLU A 7 15.46 4.70 -1.72
CA GLU A 7 14.91 4.41 -0.38
C GLU A 7 13.50 4.98 -0.20
N PHE A 8 13.22 6.12 -0.84
CA PHE A 8 11.92 6.78 -0.78
C PHE A 8 11.39 7.02 -2.18
N LEU A 9 10.19 6.51 -2.44
CA LEU A 9 9.46 6.72 -3.68
C LEU A 9 8.42 7.82 -3.45
N VAL A 10 8.51 8.89 -4.23
CA VAL A 10 7.61 10.06 -4.16
C VAL A 10 7.08 10.48 -5.54
N ASP A 11 7.63 9.92 -6.61
CA ASP A 11 7.21 10.20 -7.98
C ASP A 11 6.07 9.24 -8.36
N SER A 12 4.90 9.80 -8.66
CA SER A 12 3.66 9.02 -8.82
C SER A 12 3.75 8.00 -9.97
N GLN A 13 4.35 8.37 -11.11
CA GLN A 13 4.50 7.45 -12.24
C GLN A 13 5.48 6.32 -11.92
N GLY A 14 6.67 6.65 -11.40
CA GLY A 14 7.66 5.63 -11.02
C GLY A 14 7.17 4.72 -9.90
N ILE A 15 6.33 5.22 -8.99
CA ILE A 15 5.65 4.37 -7.99
C ILE A 15 4.69 3.39 -8.69
N CYS A 16 3.86 3.87 -9.62
CA CYS A 16 2.95 3.01 -10.36
C CYS A 16 3.69 1.89 -11.10
N ASP A 17 4.81 2.21 -11.76
CA ASP A 17 5.62 1.21 -12.45
C ASP A 17 6.17 0.17 -11.47
N VAL A 18 6.73 0.62 -10.33
CA VAL A 18 7.25 -0.27 -9.29
C VAL A 18 6.19 -1.19 -8.69
N LEU A 19 5.00 -0.64 -8.42
CA LEU A 19 3.91 -1.38 -7.78
C LEU A 19 3.19 -2.31 -8.75
N SER A 20 3.02 -1.90 -10.01
CA SER A 20 2.32 -2.70 -11.04
C SER A 20 3.17 -3.84 -11.58
N GLU A 21 4.50 -3.68 -11.63
CA GLU A 21 5.42 -4.74 -12.06
C GLU A 21 5.97 -5.58 -10.90
N GLY A 22 5.72 -5.16 -9.65
CA GLY A 22 6.23 -5.87 -8.46
C GLY A 22 7.76 -5.87 -8.33
N ILE A 23 8.42 -4.86 -8.92
CA ILE A 23 9.89 -4.74 -8.97
C ILE A 23 10.49 -4.05 -7.74
N GLY A 24 9.68 -3.75 -6.72
CA GLY A 24 10.14 -3.15 -5.47
C GLY A 24 11.28 -3.94 -4.81
N THR A 25 12.19 -3.25 -4.13
CA THR A 25 13.37 -3.87 -3.52
C THR A 25 13.41 -3.71 -2.00
N PRO A 26 14.23 -4.50 -1.27
CA PRO A 26 14.47 -4.29 0.15
C PRO A 26 15.10 -2.94 0.51
N LYS A 27 15.56 -2.15 -0.47
CA LYS A 27 16.08 -0.80 -0.24
C LYS A 27 14.96 0.21 0.00
N VAL A 28 13.76 -0.05 -0.52
CA VAL A 28 12.60 0.83 -0.35
C VAL A 28 12.15 0.82 1.12
N LEU A 29 12.18 2.00 1.73
CA LEU A 29 11.78 2.26 3.11
C LEU A 29 10.45 3.03 3.18
N GLY A 30 10.15 3.84 2.16
CA GLY A 30 8.94 4.64 2.15
C GLY A 30 8.35 4.86 0.75
N ILE A 31 7.03 4.88 0.69
CA ILE A 31 6.25 5.20 -0.51
C ILE A 31 5.27 6.31 -0.15
N SER A 32 5.20 7.34 -0.98
CA SER A 32 4.23 8.42 -0.89
C SER A 32 3.62 8.70 -2.26
N LEU A 33 2.44 8.13 -2.49
CA LEU A 33 1.70 8.19 -3.74
C LEU A 33 0.48 9.10 -3.59
N ASN A 34 0.43 10.14 -4.42
CA ASN A 34 -0.76 10.95 -4.62
C ASN A 34 -1.60 10.32 -5.74
N ILE A 35 -2.73 9.69 -5.40
CA ILE A 35 -3.55 9.00 -6.40
C ILE A 35 -4.28 9.96 -7.35
N ASP A 36 -4.34 11.25 -7.02
CA ASP A 36 -4.95 12.25 -7.89
C ASP A 36 -4.08 12.58 -9.11
N GLU A 37 -2.79 12.26 -9.06
CA GLU A 37 -1.82 12.48 -10.14
C GLU A 37 -1.81 11.35 -11.17
N ILE A 38 -2.56 10.27 -10.94
CA ILE A 38 -2.59 9.08 -11.80
C ILE A 38 -4.02 8.77 -12.24
N GLY A 39 -4.15 8.07 -13.36
CA GLY A 39 -5.45 7.64 -13.87
C GLY A 39 -6.02 6.46 -13.09
N GLU A 40 -5.31 5.34 -13.11
CA GLU A 40 -5.64 4.09 -12.41
C GLU A 40 -4.38 3.56 -11.71
N LEU A 41 -4.56 2.94 -10.54
CA LEU A 41 -3.50 2.25 -9.82
C LEU A 41 -3.69 0.74 -9.92
N TYR A 42 -2.74 0.08 -10.57
CA TYR A 42 -2.64 -1.38 -10.62
C TYR A 42 -1.58 -1.84 -9.63
N LEU A 43 -1.94 -2.77 -8.74
CA LEU A 43 -0.98 -3.41 -7.84
C LEU A 43 -0.75 -4.84 -8.29
N HIS A 44 0.52 -5.19 -8.49
CA HIS A 44 0.95 -6.57 -8.66
C HIS A 44 0.61 -7.37 -7.40
N GLU A 45 0.31 -8.66 -7.55
CA GLU A 45 0.03 -9.56 -6.41
C GLU A 45 1.19 -9.58 -5.38
N ASP A 46 2.41 -9.47 -5.90
CA ASP A 46 3.65 -9.43 -5.13
C ASP A 46 4.23 -8.02 -4.92
N ALA A 47 3.46 -6.95 -5.15
CA ALA A 47 3.95 -5.57 -5.13
C ALA A 47 4.80 -5.27 -3.89
N PHE A 48 4.35 -5.72 -2.72
CA PHE A 48 5.03 -5.47 -1.44
C PHE A 48 5.91 -6.62 -0.95
N THR A 49 5.82 -7.83 -1.53
CA THR A 49 6.51 -9.04 -1.06
C THR A 49 8.04 -8.83 -0.99
N ARG A 50 8.60 -8.13 -1.98
CA ARG A 50 10.06 -7.86 -2.06
C ARG A 50 10.51 -6.63 -1.26
N MET A 51 9.59 -5.77 -0.84
CA MET A 51 9.86 -4.53 -0.09
C MET A 51 9.89 -4.75 1.42
N ARG A 52 10.51 -5.84 1.89
CA ARG A 52 10.54 -6.29 3.31
C ARG A 52 11.02 -5.28 4.37
N ASN A 53 11.58 -4.15 3.96
CA ASN A 53 12.02 -3.07 4.85
C ASN A 53 11.13 -1.82 4.79
N LEU A 54 10.00 -1.88 4.08
CA LEU A 54 9.07 -0.77 3.98
C LEU A 54 8.49 -0.43 5.37
N ARG A 55 8.61 0.83 5.74
CA ARG A 55 8.17 1.40 7.03
C ARG A 55 7.07 2.43 6.87
N PHE A 56 7.04 3.13 5.74
CA PHE A 56 6.09 4.22 5.49
C PHE A 56 5.34 3.95 4.20
N LEU A 57 4.03 3.71 4.27
CA LEU A 57 3.18 3.61 3.10
C LEU A 57 2.13 4.72 3.18
N LYS A 58 2.17 5.64 2.21
CA LYS A 58 1.14 6.65 1.99
C LYS A 58 0.60 6.51 0.58
N ILE A 59 -0.68 6.22 0.47
CA ILE A 59 -1.49 6.25 -0.74
C ILE A 59 -2.66 7.16 -0.38
N TYR A 60 -2.69 8.37 -0.92
CA TYR A 60 -3.60 9.42 -0.47
C TYR A 60 -4.21 10.20 -1.63
N THR A 61 -5.41 10.74 -1.40
CA THR A 61 -6.07 11.72 -2.26
C THR A 61 -6.17 13.06 -1.54
N ILE A 62 -6.08 14.16 -2.28
CA ILE A 62 -6.35 15.52 -1.79
C ILE A 62 -7.77 15.99 -2.14
N HIS A 63 -8.41 15.40 -3.15
CA HIS A 63 -9.74 15.81 -3.62
C HIS A 63 -10.91 15.02 -3.01
N GLY A 64 -10.67 13.84 -2.43
CA GLY A 64 -11.67 13.09 -1.67
C GLY A 64 -12.82 12.52 -2.50
N PHE A 65 -12.63 12.34 -3.81
CA PHE A 65 -13.59 11.64 -4.67
C PHE A 65 -13.13 10.19 -4.88
N ILE A 66 -14.02 9.24 -4.63
CA ILE A 66 -13.75 7.81 -4.79
C ILE A 66 -13.40 7.51 -6.25
N ARG A 67 -12.19 7.05 -6.51
CA ARG A 67 -11.73 6.48 -7.78
C ARG A 67 -11.80 4.96 -7.71
N GLU A 68 -12.08 4.31 -8.83
CA GLU A 68 -11.97 2.86 -8.92
C GLU A 68 -10.49 2.46 -8.89
N VAL A 69 -9.97 2.18 -7.69
CA VAL A 69 -8.71 1.44 -7.54
C VAL A 69 -9.00 -0.03 -7.83
N LYS A 70 -8.55 -0.53 -8.99
CA LYS A 70 -8.61 -1.95 -9.33
C LYS A 70 -7.52 -2.71 -8.59
N LEU A 71 -7.80 -2.96 -7.31
CA LEU A 71 -6.99 -3.81 -6.46
C LEU A 71 -7.36 -5.28 -6.75
N GLN A 72 -6.64 -5.93 -7.65
CA GLN A 72 -6.71 -7.40 -7.76
C GLN A 72 -5.73 -8.01 -6.77
N LEU A 73 -6.15 -8.10 -5.52
CA LEU A 73 -5.44 -8.91 -4.54
C LEU A 73 -5.76 -10.38 -4.84
N HIS A 74 -4.73 -11.17 -5.09
CA HIS A 74 -4.88 -12.63 -5.05
C HIS A 74 -5.45 -13.03 -3.67
N GLU A 75 -6.25 -14.10 -3.59
CA GLU A 75 -6.85 -14.58 -2.33
C GLU A 75 -5.82 -14.88 -1.22
N ASN A 76 -4.53 -14.94 -1.60
CA ASN A 76 -3.38 -15.15 -0.73
C ASN A 76 -2.55 -13.88 -0.53
N PHE A 77 -3.15 -12.69 -0.61
CA PHE A 77 -2.47 -11.44 -0.25
C PHE A 77 -2.26 -11.39 1.28
N ASP A 78 -1.25 -12.13 1.69
CA ASP A 78 -1.03 -12.62 3.04
C ASP A 78 0.23 -12.01 3.66
N TYR A 79 0.84 -11.05 2.96
CA TYR A 79 2.15 -10.52 3.30
C TYR A 79 2.09 -9.01 3.48
N LEU A 80 1.42 -8.56 4.54
CA LEU A 80 1.61 -7.18 4.97
C LEU A 80 2.83 -7.05 5.87
N LEU A 81 3.57 -5.99 5.59
CA LEU A 81 4.95 -5.75 5.96
C LEU A 81 5.11 -5.60 7.48
N PRO A 82 5.81 -6.52 8.17
CA PRO A 82 5.87 -6.52 9.64
C PRO A 82 6.58 -5.28 10.22
N LYS A 83 7.31 -4.53 9.39
CA LYS A 83 8.05 -3.33 9.79
C LYS A 83 7.29 -2.03 9.55
N LEU A 84 6.03 -2.09 9.11
CA LEU A 84 5.28 -0.89 8.78
C LEU A 84 5.01 -0.06 10.05
N ILE A 85 5.46 1.20 10.04
CA ILE A 85 5.27 2.18 11.12
C ILE A 85 4.08 3.09 10.81
N LEU A 86 3.89 3.43 9.54
CA LEU A 86 2.79 4.28 9.07
C LEU A 86 2.08 3.62 7.90
N LEU A 87 0.78 3.43 8.05
CA LEU A 87 -0.16 3.03 7.00
C LEU A 87 -1.15 4.16 6.78
N HIS A 88 -0.99 4.89 5.68
CA HIS A 88 -2.00 5.81 5.17
C HIS A 88 -2.45 5.28 3.82
N TRP A 89 -3.69 4.83 3.74
CA TRP A 89 -4.27 4.30 2.52
C TRP A 89 -5.71 4.78 2.38
N ASP A 90 -5.87 5.95 1.78
CA ASP A 90 -7.20 6.48 1.46
C ASP A 90 -7.84 5.62 0.36
N GLU A 91 -9.17 5.52 0.40
CA GLU A 91 -9.96 4.72 -0.53
C GLU A 91 -9.60 3.23 -0.54
N TYR A 92 -9.07 2.74 0.59
CA TYR A 92 -8.74 1.33 0.76
C TYR A 92 -9.96 0.45 0.40
N PRO A 93 -9.84 -0.46 -0.58
CA PRO A 93 -11.00 -1.05 -1.25
C PRO A 93 -11.56 -2.29 -0.54
N MET A 94 -10.86 -2.82 0.46
CA MET A 94 -11.29 -4.01 1.21
C MET A 94 -12.03 -3.62 2.49
N ARG A 95 -12.94 -4.50 2.91
CA ARG A 95 -13.73 -4.34 4.14
C ARG A 95 -12.98 -4.70 5.41
N CYS A 96 -11.91 -5.46 5.30
CA CYS A 96 -11.03 -5.82 6.40
C CYS A 96 -9.57 -5.74 5.96
N LEU A 97 -8.65 -5.60 6.93
CA LEU A 97 -7.23 -5.79 6.62
C LEU A 97 -6.94 -7.28 6.42
N PRO A 98 -5.91 -7.62 5.63
CA PRO A 98 -5.43 -8.98 5.50
C PRO A 98 -5.25 -9.65 6.86
N SER A 99 -5.75 -10.88 7.00
CA SER A 99 -5.76 -11.63 8.27
C SER A 99 -4.35 -11.89 8.83
N LYS A 100 -3.35 -11.99 7.95
CA LYS A 100 -1.95 -12.14 8.31
C LYS A 100 -1.22 -10.82 8.54
N PHE A 101 -1.92 -9.67 8.45
CA PHE A 101 -1.32 -8.40 8.81
C PHE A 101 -0.94 -8.40 10.28
N ARG A 102 0.33 -8.13 10.54
CA ARG A 102 0.83 -8.01 11.89
C ARG A 102 1.25 -6.56 12.15
N PRO A 103 0.43 -5.78 12.87
CA PRO A 103 0.68 -4.36 13.10
C PRO A 103 1.57 -4.11 14.33
N GLU A 104 2.51 -4.99 14.70
CA GLU A 104 3.26 -4.82 15.97
C GLU A 104 4.09 -3.53 15.99
N ASN A 105 4.55 -3.07 14.82
CA ASN A 105 5.32 -1.83 14.67
C ASN A 105 4.46 -0.63 14.23
N LEU A 106 3.16 -0.82 14.00
CA LEU A 106 2.30 0.20 13.44
C LEU A 106 1.98 1.27 14.49
N VAL A 107 2.45 2.51 14.23
CA VAL A 107 2.21 3.66 15.11
C VAL A 107 1.06 4.51 14.60
N ARG A 108 0.88 4.60 13.27
CA ARG A 108 -0.13 5.47 12.66
C ARG A 108 -0.91 4.77 11.56
N LEU A 109 -2.23 4.80 11.68
CA LEU A 109 -3.19 4.27 10.72
C LEU A 109 -4.11 5.39 10.23
N ILE A 110 -4.22 5.57 8.91
CA ILE A 110 -5.11 6.52 8.25
C ILE A 110 -5.75 5.82 7.06
N MET A 111 -7.08 5.73 7.01
CA MET A 111 -7.79 5.09 5.89
C MET A 111 -9.07 5.85 5.53
N LYS A 112 -8.94 7.11 5.09
CA LYS A 112 -10.11 7.93 4.78
C LYS A 112 -10.80 7.40 3.54
N TYR A 113 -12.12 7.57 3.47
CA TYR A 113 -12.92 7.16 2.29
C TYR A 113 -12.79 5.68 1.93
N SER A 114 -12.32 4.84 2.86
CA SER A 114 -12.14 3.41 2.64
C SER A 114 -13.45 2.64 2.81
N LYS A 115 -13.49 1.42 2.26
CA LYS A 115 -14.56 0.45 2.51
C LYS A 115 -14.33 -0.34 3.82
N LEU A 116 -13.34 0.03 4.61
CA LEU A 116 -12.92 -0.70 5.80
C LEU A 116 -14.02 -0.67 6.88
N GLU A 117 -14.55 -1.85 7.20
CA GLU A 117 -15.56 -2.07 8.23
C GLU A 117 -14.94 -2.63 9.51
N LYS A 118 -13.88 -3.43 9.38
CA LYS A 118 -13.16 -4.07 10.50
C LYS A 118 -11.66 -4.00 10.29
N LEU A 119 -10.88 -3.96 11.38
CA LEU A 119 -9.42 -4.04 11.27
C LEU A 119 -8.95 -5.48 11.01
N TRP A 120 -9.45 -6.45 11.78
CA TRP A 120 -9.20 -7.87 11.57
C TRP A 120 -10.45 -8.67 11.95
N GLU A 121 -10.66 -9.82 11.33
CA GLU A 121 -11.58 -10.81 11.90
C GLU A 121 -10.92 -11.32 13.19
N GLY A 122 -11.63 -11.23 14.32
CA GLY A 122 -11.10 -11.62 15.62
C GLY A 122 -10.56 -13.05 15.63
N ILE A 123 -9.73 -13.38 16.63
CA ILE A 123 -9.37 -14.77 16.89
C ILE A 123 -10.65 -15.46 17.36
N VAL A 124 -11.18 -16.38 16.54
CA VAL A 124 -12.23 -17.33 16.93
C VAL A 124 -11.58 -18.47 17.70
#